data_AF-A0A5J5G2S2-F1
#
_entry.id   AF-A0A5J5G2S2-F1
#
_cell.length_a   1.000
_cell.length_b   1.000
_cell.length_c   1.000
_cell.angle_alpha   90.00
_cell.angle_beta   90.00
_cell.angle_gamma   90.00
#
_symmetry.space_group_name_H-M   'P 1'
#
loop_
_entity.id
_entity.type
_entity.pdbx_description
1 polymer ?
#
loop_
_entity_poly.entity_id
_entity_poly.type
_entity_poly.pdbx_seq_one_letter_code
_entity_poly.pdbx_strand_id
1 'polypeptide(L)'
;MWIDYGIVCALSDEKKIVKNINHFLVQECGFRKMYKWPDRAIRPADKPFEIDHYYSQFLKQEPGWLFDVMPNYDKIGRIRFSQAPECGWTLFTKPFREFNADQDLTETQTFFARLVDAIGFPVRLLHQYRQNEDRI
;
A
#
# COMPACT_ATOMS: atom_id res chain seq x y z
N MET A 1 11.05 -7.82 2.01
CA MET A 1 10.77 -6.93 3.15
C MET A 1 9.46 -6.23 2.89
N TRP A 2 8.52 -6.26 3.85
CA TRP A 2 7.26 -5.53 3.69
C TRP A 2 7.35 -4.19 4.39
N ILE A 3 6.69 -3.19 3.83
CA ILE A 3 6.82 -1.81 4.31
C ILE A 3 5.44 -1.14 4.28
N ASP A 4 5.06 -0.46 5.36
CA ASP A 4 4.01 0.56 5.35
C ASP A 4 4.66 1.94 5.27
N TYR A 5 4.23 2.71 4.28
CA TYR A 5 4.56 4.11 4.10
C TYR A 5 3.34 4.98 4.41
N GLY A 6 3.58 6.16 4.96
CA GLY A 6 2.58 7.18 5.22
C GLY A 6 2.66 8.25 4.14
N ILE A 7 1.52 8.57 3.54
CA ILE A 7 1.38 9.61 2.53
C ILE A 7 0.89 10.87 3.23
N VAL A 8 1.71 11.92 3.28
CA VAL A 8 1.37 13.19 3.93
C VAL A 8 0.40 13.95 3.04
N CYS A 9 -0.89 13.79 3.32
CA CYS A 9 -1.99 14.30 2.51
C CYS A 9 -3.30 14.33 3.32
N ALA A 10 -4.34 14.98 2.78
CA ALA A 10 -5.68 14.90 3.33
C ALA A 10 -6.40 13.61 2.85
N LEU A 11 -7.42 13.16 3.60
CA LEU A 11 -8.28 12.06 3.15
C LEU A 11 -8.93 12.34 1.79
N SER A 12 -9.29 13.59 1.54
CA SER A 12 -9.89 14.06 0.27
C SER A 12 -9.00 13.93 -0.96
N ASP A 13 -7.69 13.70 -0.78
CA ASP A 13 -6.72 13.56 -1.87
C ASP A 13 -6.77 12.19 -2.57
N GLU A 14 -7.67 11.29 -2.15
CA GLU A 14 -7.87 9.94 -2.71
C GLU A 14 -7.78 9.91 -4.23
N LYS A 15 -8.57 10.75 -4.91
CA LYS A 15 -8.65 10.76 -6.37
C LYS A 15 -7.31 11.12 -7.02
N LYS A 16 -6.53 12.01 -6.40
CA LYS A 16 -5.22 12.42 -6.91
C LYS A 16 -4.19 11.31 -6.73
N ILE A 17 -4.15 10.68 -5.55
CA ILE A 17 -3.29 9.52 -5.28
C ILE A 17 -3.59 8.39 -6.26
N VAL A 18 -4.87 8.05 -6.43
CA VAL A 18 -5.31 6.96 -7.31
C VAL A 18 -4.98 7.26 -8.78
N LYS A 19 -5.20 8.49 -9.23
CA LYS A 19 -4.84 8.93 -10.58
C LYS A 19 -3.35 8.78 -10.83
N ASN A 20 -2.53 9.26 -9.90
CA ASN A 20 -1.07 9.25 -10.03
C ASN A 20 -0.51 7.83 -10.06
N ILE A 21 -0.96 6.95 -9.16
CA ILE A 21 -0.54 5.54 -9.16
C ILE A 21 -1.02 4.82 -10.42
N ASN A 22 -2.25 5.05 -10.88
CA ASN A 22 -2.73 4.43 -12.12
C ASN A 22 -1.94 4.92 -13.34
N HIS A 23 -1.54 6.20 -13.39
CA HIS A 23 -0.68 6.70 -14.45
C HIS A 23 0.68 6.00 -14.46
N PHE A 24 1.30 5.85 -13.28
CA PHE A 24 2.53 5.08 -13.10
C PHE A 24 2.38 3.62 -13.55
N LEU A 25 1.30 2.95 -13.15
CA LEU A 25 1.05 1.56 -13.54
C LEU A 25 0.87 1.40 -15.06
N VAL A 26 0.30 2.39 -15.74
CA VAL A 26 0.20 2.41 -17.21
C VAL A 26 1.59 2.56 -17.83
N GLN A 27 2.45 3.42 -17.28
CA GLN A 27 3.81 3.64 -17.81
C GLN A 27 4.73 2.44 -17.58
N GLU A 28 4.76 1.87 -16.37
CA GLU A 28 5.66 0.77 -16.05
C GLU A 28 5.10 -0.60 -16.46
N CYS A 29 3.77 -0.78 -16.51
CA CYS A 29 3.15 -2.09 -16.75
C CYS A 29 2.15 -2.11 -17.93
N GLY A 30 2.06 -1.04 -18.73
CA GLY A 30 1.20 -0.93 -19.91
C GLY A 30 -0.28 -0.63 -19.61
N PHE A 31 -1.02 -1.60 -19.05
CA PHE A 31 -2.48 -1.51 -18.88
C PHE A 31 -2.99 -1.87 -17.47
N ARG A 32 -2.10 -1.87 -16.47
CA ARG A 32 -2.51 -2.16 -15.08
C ARG A 32 -3.12 -0.92 -14.43
N LYS A 33 -4.09 -1.15 -13.55
CA LYS A 33 -4.74 -0.13 -12.72
C LYS A 33 -5.09 -0.72 -11.37
N MET A 34 -5.12 0.06 -10.31
CA MET A 34 -5.55 -0.43 -9.01
C MET A 34 -7.00 -0.90 -9.02
N TYR A 35 -7.27 -1.96 -8.26
CA TYR A 35 -8.61 -2.45 -7.97
C TYR A 35 -9.10 -1.81 -6.67
N LYS A 36 -10.29 -1.23 -6.70
CA LYS A 36 -10.97 -0.71 -5.50
C LYS A 36 -11.76 -1.87 -4.88
N TRP A 37 -11.41 -2.24 -3.65
CA TRP A 37 -12.07 -3.30 -2.91
C TRP A 37 -12.75 -2.73 -1.67
N PRO A 38 -13.99 -3.13 -1.37
CA PRO A 38 -14.58 -2.84 -0.06
C PRO A 38 -13.78 -3.58 1.02
N ASP A 39 -13.80 -3.08 2.27
CA ASP A 39 -13.27 -3.81 3.42
C ASP A 39 -14.15 -5.04 3.73
N ARG A 40 -13.99 -6.08 2.93
CA ARG A 40 -14.65 -7.39 3.06
C ARG A 40 -13.64 -8.44 3.46
N ALA A 41 -12.88 -8.21 4.53
CA ALA A 41 -12.23 -9.34 5.17
C ALA A 41 -13.31 -10.17 5.90
N ILE A 42 -13.60 -11.37 5.39
CA ILE A 42 -14.25 -12.44 6.16
C ILE A 42 -13.36 -12.68 7.39
N ARG A 43 -13.74 -12.20 8.59
CA ARG A 43 -13.26 -12.53 9.97
C ARG A 43 -13.49 -11.37 10.96
N PRO A 44 -13.35 -11.62 12.28
CA PRO A 44 -14.30 -12.12 13.27
C PRO A 44 -15.22 -10.99 13.81
N ALA A 45 -16.07 -11.28 14.81
CA ALA A 45 -17.04 -10.33 15.40
C ALA A 45 -16.44 -9.07 16.07
N ASP A 46 -15.12 -9.03 16.29
CA ASP A 46 -14.45 -8.03 17.12
C ASP A 46 -13.44 -7.16 16.33
N LYS A 47 -13.82 -6.56 15.19
CA LYS A 47 -12.92 -5.66 14.43
C LYS A 47 -12.82 -4.25 15.05
N PRO A 48 -11.63 -3.77 15.48
CA PRO A 48 -11.45 -2.43 16.03
C PRO A 48 -11.01 -1.36 15.01
N PHE A 49 -10.90 -1.65 13.72
CA PHE A 49 -10.57 -0.66 12.69
C PHE A 49 -11.27 -1.03 11.37
N GLU A 50 -12.20 -0.18 10.93
CA GLU A 50 -13.06 -0.47 9.76
C GLU A 50 -12.97 0.68 8.75
N ILE A 51 -12.62 0.37 7.50
CA ILE A 51 -12.53 1.35 6.41
C ILE A 51 -13.62 1.10 5.38
N ASP A 52 -13.98 2.11 4.57
CA ASP A 52 -14.96 1.92 3.49
C ASP A 52 -14.39 1.04 2.38
N HIS A 53 -13.17 1.35 1.95
CA HIS A 53 -12.49 0.66 0.86
C HIS A 53 -10.98 0.85 0.94
N TYR A 54 -10.28 0.02 0.19
CA TYR A 54 -8.87 0.16 -0.12
C TYR A 54 -8.65 -0.08 -1.61
N TYR A 55 -7.45 0.26 -2.07
CA TYR A 55 -6.98 0.00 -3.42
C TYR A 55 -5.87 -1.03 -3.37
N SER A 56 -5.85 -1.96 -4.31
CA SER A 56 -4.81 -2.99 -4.37
C SER A 56 -4.41 -3.29 -5.80
N GLN A 57 -3.15 -3.64 -5.98
CA GLN A 57 -2.65 -4.23 -7.23
C GLN A 57 -1.52 -5.21 -6.91
N PHE A 58 -1.42 -6.26 -7.71
CA PHE A 58 -0.40 -7.28 -7.56
C PHE A 58 0.00 -7.88 -8.91
N LEU A 59 1.23 -8.37 -8.97
CA LEU A 59 1.76 -9.18 -10.04
C LEU A 59 2.30 -10.47 -9.43
N LYS A 60 1.80 -11.62 -9.90
CA LYS A 60 2.31 -12.92 -9.44
C LYS A 60 3.55 -13.38 -10.23
N GLN A 61 3.65 -12.97 -11.49
CA GLN A 61 4.77 -13.33 -12.37
C GLN A 61 6.06 -12.64 -11.91
N GLU A 62 7.20 -13.30 -12.07
CA GLU A 62 8.48 -12.74 -11.65
C GLU A 62 8.89 -11.51 -12.48
N PRO A 63 9.30 -10.40 -11.83
CA PRO A 63 9.34 -10.19 -10.38
C PRO A 63 7.94 -9.97 -9.78
N GLY A 64 7.58 -10.80 -8.79
CA GLY A 64 6.26 -10.77 -8.17
C GLY A 64 6.15 -9.71 -7.06
N TRP A 65 5.02 -9.02 -6.99
CA TRP A 65 4.79 -7.97 -6.01
C TRP A 65 3.31 -7.75 -5.70
N LEU A 66 3.04 -7.10 -4.57
CA LEU A 66 1.74 -6.60 -4.15
C LEU A 66 1.92 -5.24 -3.48
N PHE A 67 0.95 -4.35 -3.67
CA PHE A 67 0.81 -3.18 -2.83
C PHE A 67 -0.65 -2.83 -2.58
N ASP A 68 -0.90 -2.19 -1.44
CA ASP A 68 -2.22 -1.69 -1.05
C ASP A 68 -2.16 -0.22 -0.67
N VAL A 69 -3.17 0.54 -1.05
CA VAL A 69 -3.38 1.93 -0.62
C VAL A 69 -4.69 2.01 0.16
N MET A 70 -4.61 2.44 1.41
CA MET A 70 -5.77 2.51 2.32
C MET A 70 -5.71 3.76 3.18
N PRO A 71 -6.87 4.28 3.63
CA PRO A 71 -6.88 5.42 4.54
C PRO A 71 -6.19 5.05 5.85
N ASN A 72 -5.48 6.01 6.45
CA ASN A 72 -4.93 5.87 7.80
C ASN A 72 -6.03 6.05 8.87
N TYR A 73 -7.23 6.45 8.44
CA TYR A 73 -8.39 6.70 9.28
C TYR A 73 -9.49 5.68 8.99
N ASP A 74 -10.17 5.25 10.04
CA ASP A 74 -11.35 4.40 9.94
C ASP A 74 -12.64 5.23 9.81
N LYS A 75 -13.79 4.55 9.66
CA LYS A 75 -15.11 5.19 9.50
C LYS A 75 -15.53 6.08 10.67
N ILE A 76 -14.95 5.89 11.85
CA ILE A 76 -15.27 6.66 13.06
C ILE A 76 -14.13 7.61 13.48
N GLY A 77 -13.09 7.76 12.64
CA GLY A 77 -11.98 8.68 12.85
C GLY A 77 -10.83 8.16 13.71
N ARG A 78 -10.78 6.86 14.03
CA ARG A 78 -9.59 6.25 14.65
C ARG A 78 -8.45 6.21 13.64
N ILE A 79 -7.21 6.32 14.12
CA ILE A 79 -6.00 6.35 13.29
C ILE A 79 -5.24 5.02 13.43
N ARG A 80 -4.91 4.35 12.31
CA ARG A 80 -4.15 3.08 12.29
C ARG A 80 -2.71 3.31 12.77
N PHE A 81 -2.03 4.29 12.18
CA PHE A 81 -0.71 4.75 12.61
C PHE A 81 -0.84 6.09 13.34
N SER A 82 -1.19 6.02 14.63
CA SER A 82 -1.42 7.19 15.50
C SER A 82 -0.19 8.09 15.68
N GLN A 83 1.01 7.58 15.43
CA GLN A 83 2.27 8.35 15.43
C GLN A 83 2.47 9.23 14.18
N ALA A 84 1.59 9.14 13.19
CA ALA A 84 1.65 9.91 11.95
C ALA A 84 0.25 10.42 11.53
N PRO A 85 -0.41 11.25 12.36
CA PRO A 85 -1.77 11.74 12.09
C PRO A 85 -1.86 12.62 10.83
N GLU A 86 -0.74 13.22 10.41
CA GLU A 86 -0.65 14.02 9.17
C GLU A 86 -0.76 13.16 7.89
N CYS A 87 -0.63 11.84 8.01
CA CYS A 87 -0.79 10.93 6.89
C CYS A 87 -2.27 10.55 6.75
N GLY A 88 -2.97 11.10 5.75
CA GLY A 88 -4.35 10.71 5.44
C GLY A 88 -4.45 9.30 4.85
N TRP A 89 -3.44 8.87 4.11
CA TRP A 89 -3.39 7.59 3.42
C TRP A 89 -2.08 6.85 3.69
N THR A 90 -2.10 5.53 3.50
CA THR A 90 -0.94 4.65 3.64
C THR A 90 -0.72 3.84 2.37
N LEU A 91 0.54 3.51 2.08
CA LEU A 91 0.94 2.58 1.03
C LEU A 91 1.67 1.41 1.68
N PHE A 92 1.11 0.21 1.59
CA PHE A 92 1.79 -1.03 1.94
C PHE A 92 2.43 -1.65 0.71
N THR A 93 3.68 -2.09 0.79
CA THR A 93 4.37 -2.81 -0.29
C THR A 93 4.91 -4.16 0.18
N LYS A 94 4.79 -5.16 -0.69
CA LYS A 94 5.22 -6.53 -0.43
C LYS A 94 5.79 -7.17 -1.71
N PRO A 95 7.10 -7.44 -1.76
CA PRO A 95 7.64 -8.33 -2.79
C PRO A 95 7.15 -9.76 -2.53
N PHE A 96 6.83 -10.49 -3.60
CA PHE A 96 6.62 -11.93 -3.49
C PHE A 96 7.98 -12.63 -3.56
N ARG A 97 8.17 -13.55 -2.62
CA ARG A 97 9.28 -14.50 -2.61
C ARG A 97 8.62 -15.85 -2.72
N GLU A 98 8.36 -16.30 -3.94
CA GLU A 98 7.57 -17.52 -4.12
C GLU A 98 8.37 -18.75 -3.66
N PHE A 99 9.72 -18.74 -3.80
CA PHE A 99 10.50 -19.98 -3.62
C PHE A 99 11.88 -19.82 -2.96
N ASN A 100 12.45 -18.62 -2.80
CA ASN A 100 13.79 -18.46 -2.25
C ASN A 100 13.94 -17.19 -1.39
N ALA A 101 14.49 -17.34 -0.18
CA ALA A 101 14.80 -16.21 0.70
C ALA A 101 15.93 -15.32 0.14
N ASP A 102 16.78 -15.89 -0.71
CA ASP A 102 17.92 -15.24 -1.37
C ASP A 102 17.58 -14.68 -2.76
N GLN A 103 16.29 -14.68 -3.14
CA GLN A 103 15.85 -14.08 -4.40
C GLN A 103 16.26 -12.61 -4.45
N ASP A 104 16.92 -12.21 -5.54
CA ASP A 104 17.22 -10.82 -5.82
C ASP A 104 15.91 -10.04 -5.99
N LEU A 105 15.77 -8.98 -5.19
CA LEU A 105 14.59 -8.12 -5.19
C LEU A 105 14.89 -6.73 -5.76
N THR A 106 16.06 -6.51 -6.34
CA THR A 106 16.51 -5.18 -6.80
C THR A 106 15.50 -4.55 -7.75
N GLU A 107 14.97 -5.31 -8.71
CA GLU A 107 13.95 -4.81 -9.64
C GLU A 107 12.65 -4.44 -8.92
N THR A 108 12.16 -5.29 -8.02
CA THR A 108 10.94 -5.01 -7.23
C THR A 108 11.11 -3.83 -6.28
N GLN A 109 12.29 -3.69 -5.66
CA GLN A 109 12.62 -2.56 -4.80
C GLN A 109 12.68 -1.26 -5.60
N THR A 110 13.29 -1.31 -6.79
CA THR A 110 13.32 -0.17 -7.72
C THR A 110 11.91 0.22 -8.16
N PHE A 111 11.06 -0.76 -8.48
CA PHE A 111 9.65 -0.53 -8.78
C PHE A 111 8.92 0.16 -7.63
N PHE A 112 9.09 -0.31 -6.38
CA PHE A 112 8.45 0.32 -5.23
C PHE A 112 9.00 1.73 -4.93
N ALA A 113 10.29 1.98 -5.13
CA ALA A 113 10.85 3.32 -4.99
C ALA A 113 10.22 4.28 -6.01
N ARG A 114 10.14 3.88 -7.28
CA ARG A 114 9.46 4.68 -8.31
C ARG A 114 7.97 4.85 -8.07
N LEU A 115 7.30 3.83 -7.51
CA LEU A 115 5.90 3.91 -7.10
C LEU A 115 5.72 4.98 -6.02
N VAL A 116 6.59 5.00 -5.01
CA VAL A 116 6.57 6.02 -3.94
C VAL A 116 6.75 7.42 -4.53
N ASP A 117 7.71 7.61 -5.43
CA ASP A 117 7.92 8.89 -6.12
C ASP A 117 6.70 9.31 -6.94
N ALA A 118 6.07 8.35 -7.63
CA ALA A 118 4.93 8.60 -8.48
C ALA A 118 3.66 9.02 -7.71
N ILE A 119 3.56 8.78 -6.40
CA ILE A 119 2.41 9.21 -5.60
C ILE A 119 2.21 10.73 -5.71
N GLY A 120 3.28 11.50 -5.81
CA GLY A 120 3.23 12.96 -5.96
C GLY A 120 2.84 13.70 -4.66
N PHE A 121 3.13 13.09 -3.52
CA PHE A 121 3.00 13.65 -2.17
C PHE A 121 4.24 13.29 -1.35
N PRO A 122 4.57 14.04 -0.27
CA PRO A 122 5.61 13.61 0.64
C PRO A 122 5.25 12.27 1.29
N VAL A 123 6.24 11.38 1.36
CA VAL A 123 6.08 10.03 1.92
C VAL A 123 7.09 9.81 3.03
N ARG A 124 6.65 9.17 4.12
CA ARG A 124 7.51 8.75 5.23
C ARG A 124 7.39 7.25 5.48
N LEU A 125 8.48 6.63 5.94
CA LEU A 125 8.45 5.27 6.45
C LEU A 125 7.62 5.23 7.75
N LEU A 126 6.61 4.37 7.83
CA LEU A 126 5.84 4.15 9.06
C LEU A 126 6.26 2.88 9.77
N HIS A 127 6.41 1.80 9.01
CA HIS A 127 6.77 0.50 9.58
C HIS A 127 7.51 -0.38 8.58
N GLN A 128 8.49 -1.12 9.06
CA GLN A 128 9.20 -2.13 8.29
C GLN A 128 9.02 -3.47 8.99
N TYR A 129 8.32 -4.38 8.34
CA TYR A 129 7.92 -5.64 8.94
C TYR A 129 9.07 -6.65 8.95
N ARG A 130 9.20 -7.33 10.08
CA ARG A 130 10.06 -8.50 10.23
C ARG A 130 9.41 -9.73 9.60
N GLN A 131 10.22 -10.76 9.36
CA GLN A 131 9.71 -12.05 8.92
C GLN A 131 8.77 -12.62 10.00
N ASN A 132 7.56 -13.03 9.59
CA ASN A 132 6.48 -13.54 10.45
C ASN A 132 5.81 -12.49 11.36
N GLU A 133 6.03 -11.20 11.14
CA GLU A 133 5.26 -10.15 11.79
C GLU A 133 3.91 -9.97 11.08
N ASP A 134 2.83 -9.93 11.86
CA ASP A 134 1.51 -9.61 11.33
C ASP A 134 1.44 -8.15 10.87
N ARG A 135 0.71 -7.93 9.77
CA ARG A 135 0.45 -6.56 9.32
C ARG A 135 -0.43 -5.84 10.33
N ILE A 136 -0.02 -4.64 10.73
CA ILE A 136 -0.75 -3.76 11.66
C ILE A 136 -2.07 -3.33 11.02
#